data_AF-A0A0C9Z0R3-F1
#
_entry.id   AF-A0A0C9Z0R3-F1
#
_cell.length_a   1.000
_cell.length_b   1.000
_cell.length_c   1.000
_cell.angle_alpha   90.00
_cell.angle_beta   90.00
_cell.angle_gamma   90.00
#
_symmetry.space_group_name_H-M   'P 1'
#
loop_
_entity.id
_entity.type
_entity.pdbx_description
1 polymer ?
#
loop_
_entity_poly.entity_id
_entity_poly.type
_entity_poly.pdbx_seq_one_letter_code
_entity_poly.pdbx_strand_id
1 'polypeptide(L)'
;MAPPSSSSSTPTSSGSTTSVQVAVRIRPTTSQDAVSIPARFQRIVVHSTSHTSVAIDASSAAPATSGSSTAVATPTTPNAKKQVFSFDQVHSPDTTQHALFTSTALPLISRFLEGFNCTVLAYGQTSSGKTFTMTGVDLDASPSDPHNGMGIIPRAVSTIFAQARKLKEERGASWNYTIKGSFIEIYNEDLIDLLSSDDTGGLRREVQIREAKDGSIIWGGLREVTVRSNAEVMK
;
A
#
# COMPACT_ATOMS: atom_id res chain seq x y z
N MET A 1 23.61 3.06 -56.43
CA MET A 1 23.12 4.05 -55.44
C MET A 1 21.80 3.52 -54.90
N ALA A 2 21.80 2.92 -53.70
CA ALA A 2 20.58 2.44 -53.05
C ALA A 2 19.78 3.63 -52.48
N PRO A 3 18.48 3.41 -52.19
CA PRO A 3 18.03 3.70 -50.84
C PRO A 3 17.52 2.42 -50.14
N PRO A 4 17.76 2.28 -48.82
CA PRO A 4 17.41 1.09 -48.06
C PRO A 4 15.92 1.08 -47.67
N SER A 5 15.33 -0.11 -47.71
CA SER A 5 14.03 -0.42 -47.10
C SER A 5 14.14 -0.43 -45.58
N SER A 6 13.63 0.61 -44.91
CA SER A 6 13.51 0.64 -43.45
C SER A 6 12.29 -0.16 -43.01
N SER A 7 12.48 -1.45 -42.73
CA SER A 7 11.55 -2.20 -41.89
C SER A 7 11.67 -1.66 -40.46
N SER A 8 10.76 -0.79 -40.06
CA SER A 8 10.63 -0.39 -38.66
C SER A 8 10.02 -1.57 -37.89
N SER A 9 10.89 -2.36 -37.28
CA SER A 9 10.53 -3.29 -36.21
C SER A 9 9.88 -2.49 -35.09
N THR A 10 8.56 -2.61 -34.95
CA THR A 10 7.84 -2.13 -33.78
C THR A 10 8.40 -2.90 -32.58
N PRO A 11 8.96 -2.26 -31.55
CA PRO A 11 9.31 -2.98 -30.34
C PRO A 11 8.00 -3.44 -29.70
N THR A 12 7.78 -4.75 -29.71
CA THR A 12 6.74 -5.40 -28.91
C THR A 12 7.08 -5.14 -27.45
N SER A 13 6.47 -4.11 -26.87
CA SER A 13 6.45 -3.94 -25.42
C SER A 13 5.59 -5.05 -24.84
N SER A 14 6.23 -6.17 -24.48
CA SER A 14 5.66 -7.20 -23.63
C SER A 14 5.56 -6.68 -22.20
N GLY A 15 4.78 -5.61 -22.00
CA GLY A 15 4.32 -5.22 -20.68
C GLY A 15 3.08 -6.04 -20.40
N SER A 16 3.16 -7.00 -19.49
CA SER A 16 1.97 -7.67 -18.97
C SER A 16 1.01 -6.58 -18.48
N THR A 17 -0.16 -6.48 -19.10
CA THR A 17 -1.24 -5.57 -18.70
C THR A 17 -1.91 -6.13 -17.44
N THR A 18 -1.16 -6.28 -16.35
CA THR A 18 -1.72 -6.67 -15.08
C THR A 18 -2.42 -5.44 -14.52
N SER A 19 -3.75 -5.50 -14.44
CA SER A 19 -4.57 -4.45 -13.83
C SER A 19 -4.35 -4.34 -12.30
N VAL A 20 -3.70 -5.34 -11.72
CA VAL A 20 -3.39 -5.43 -10.30
C VAL A 20 -1.90 -5.73 -10.13
N GLN A 21 -1.23 -4.95 -9.29
CA GLN A 21 0.14 -5.19 -8.83
C GLN A 21 0.12 -5.56 -7.35
N VAL A 22 0.89 -6.58 -6.98
CA VAL A 22 0.97 -7.07 -5.60
C VAL A 22 2.36 -6.79 -5.04
N ALA A 23 2.41 -5.89 -4.05
CA ALA A 23 3.60 -5.60 -3.28
C ALA A 23 3.49 -6.20 -1.87
N VAL A 24 4.48 -6.99 -1.46
CA VAL A 24 4.60 -7.55 -0.11
C VAL A 24 5.61 -6.75 0.67
N ARG A 25 5.24 -6.30 1.88
CA ARG A 25 6.15 -5.65 2.81
C ARG A 25 6.29 -6.45 4.09
N ILE A 26 7.53 -6.78 4.43
CA ILE A 26 7.87 -7.43 5.69
C ILE A 26 8.28 -6.34 6.69
N ARG A 27 7.60 -6.22 7.83
CA ARG A 27 7.99 -5.27 8.87
C ARG A 27 9.21 -5.77 9.64
N PRO A 28 10.07 -4.88 10.16
CA PRO A 28 11.10 -5.27 11.11
C PRO A 28 10.51 -5.74 12.45
N THR A 29 11.30 -6.54 13.16
CA THR A 29 11.06 -6.83 14.58
C THR A 29 11.37 -5.59 15.40
N THR A 30 10.50 -5.29 16.36
CA THR A 30 10.60 -4.14 17.25
C THR A 30 11.00 -4.60 18.65
N SER A 31 11.47 -3.68 19.49
CA SER A 31 11.73 -3.97 20.91
C SER A 31 10.45 -4.41 21.65
N GLN A 32 9.29 -3.89 21.25
CA GLN A 32 8.01 -4.30 21.80
C GLN A 32 7.67 -5.75 21.48
N ASP A 33 8.07 -6.27 20.31
CA ASP A 33 7.89 -7.68 19.97
C ASP A 33 8.68 -8.60 20.92
N ALA A 34 9.89 -8.19 21.32
CA ALA A 34 10.73 -8.97 22.24
C ALA A 34 10.11 -9.12 23.65
N VAL A 35 9.27 -8.16 24.06
CA VAL A 35 8.58 -8.15 25.36
C VAL A 35 7.20 -8.80 25.28
N SER A 36 6.44 -8.51 24.23
CA SER A 36 5.04 -8.93 24.10
C SER A 36 4.86 -10.34 23.55
N ILE A 37 5.85 -10.86 22.81
CA ILE A 37 5.77 -12.19 22.18
C ILE A 37 6.60 -13.17 23.01
N PRO A 38 6.03 -14.29 23.49
CA PRO A 38 6.80 -15.34 24.16
C PRO A 38 7.96 -15.83 23.29
N ALA A 39 9.13 -16.09 23.89
CA ALA A 39 10.37 -16.45 23.18
C ALA A 39 10.19 -17.56 22.11
N ARG A 40 9.33 -18.56 22.38
CA ARG A 40 9.01 -19.65 21.44
C ARG A 40 8.37 -19.19 20.12
N PHE A 41 7.78 -18.00 20.09
CA PHE A 41 7.09 -17.42 18.92
C PHE A 41 7.87 -16.24 18.30
N GLN A 42 9.06 -15.90 18.82
CA GLN A 42 9.89 -14.82 18.28
C GLN A 42 10.68 -15.21 17.02
N ARG A 43 10.59 -16.47 16.59
CA ARG A 43 11.28 -16.96 15.40
C ARG A 43 10.75 -16.26 14.15
N ILE A 44 11.65 -15.66 13.36
CA ILE A 44 11.33 -15.13 12.03
C ILE A 44 11.06 -16.32 11.10
N VAL A 45 9.87 -16.34 10.49
CA VAL A 45 9.44 -17.44 9.60
C VAL A 45 9.33 -17.03 8.14
N VAL A 46 9.33 -15.72 7.86
CA VAL A 46 9.17 -15.14 6.52
C VAL A 46 10.46 -14.43 6.15
N HIS A 47 11.07 -14.82 5.03
CA HIS A 47 12.35 -14.31 4.56
C HIS A 47 12.20 -13.75 3.15
N SER A 48 12.64 -12.51 2.93
CA SER A 48 12.76 -11.95 1.59
C SER A 48 13.98 -12.56 0.91
N THR A 49 13.79 -13.36 -0.15
CA THR A 49 14.90 -13.98 -0.88
C THR A 49 15.34 -13.17 -2.10
N SER A 50 14.43 -12.37 -2.67
CA SER A 50 14.71 -11.39 -3.71
C SER A 50 13.67 -10.28 -3.68
N HIS A 51 13.81 -9.25 -4.53
CA HIS A 51 12.81 -8.20 -4.73
C HIS A 51 11.45 -8.69 -5.28
N THR A 52 11.32 -9.97 -5.60
CA THR A 52 10.10 -10.58 -6.15
C THR A 52 9.75 -11.91 -5.49
N SER A 53 10.52 -12.38 -4.49
CA SER A 53 10.31 -13.69 -3.88
C SER A 53 10.43 -13.66 -2.36
N VAL A 54 9.53 -14.41 -1.72
CA VAL A 54 9.48 -14.63 -0.27
C VAL A 54 9.54 -16.13 0.00
N ALA A 55 10.39 -16.55 0.94
CA ALA A 55 10.43 -17.91 1.46
C ALA A 55 9.83 -17.99 2.87
N ILE A 56 8.97 -18.97 3.10
CA ILE A 56 8.39 -19.29 4.40
C ILE A 56 9.00 -20.59 4.90
N ASP A 57 9.59 -20.54 6.09
CA ASP A 57 10.07 -21.73 6.78
C ASP A 57 8.87 -22.60 7.17
N ALA A 58 8.96 -23.90 6.89
CA ALA A 58 7.90 -24.83 7.28
C ALA A 58 7.69 -24.80 8.80
N SER A 59 6.43 -24.71 9.22
CA SER A 59 6.04 -24.74 10.63
C SER A 59 6.39 -26.09 11.23
N SER A 60 7.54 -26.23 11.89
CA SER A 60 7.77 -27.33 12.82
C SER A 60 6.95 -27.07 14.08
N ALA A 61 5.74 -27.62 14.15
CA ALA A 61 5.00 -27.65 15.40
C ALA A 61 4.31 -29.01 15.60
N ALA A 62 4.91 -29.82 16.46
CA ALA A 62 4.19 -30.36 17.60
C ALA A 62 5.08 -30.17 18.84
N PRO A 63 4.59 -29.57 19.95
CA PRO A 63 5.30 -29.61 21.22
C PRO A 63 5.32 -31.05 21.73
N ALA A 64 6.50 -31.55 22.11
CA ALA A 64 6.63 -32.84 22.76
C ALA A 64 5.81 -32.85 24.06
N THR A 65 4.75 -33.64 24.11
CA THR A 65 4.03 -33.93 25.34
C THR A 65 5.00 -34.61 26.30
N SER A 66 5.22 -34.00 27.46
CA SER A 66 6.06 -34.53 28.53
C SER A 66 5.49 -35.85 29.07
N GLY A 67 6.07 -36.97 28.63
CA GLY A 67 5.77 -38.31 29.13
C GLY A 67 6.96 -39.26 28.92
N SER A 68 7.69 -39.52 30.01
CA SER A 68 8.57 -40.67 30.31
C SER A 68 9.45 -41.32 29.21
N SER A 69 10.77 -41.13 29.36
CA SER A 69 11.87 -42.11 29.22
C SER A 69 11.80 -43.17 28.11
N THR A 70 12.57 -42.97 27.04
CA THR A 70 13.72 -43.82 26.61
C THR A 70 14.32 -43.22 25.34
N ALA A 71 15.63 -43.00 25.36
CA ALA A 71 16.37 -42.49 24.21
C ALA A 71 16.44 -43.58 23.12
N VAL A 72 15.66 -43.39 22.05
CA VAL A 72 15.90 -44.01 20.75
C VAL A 72 16.09 -42.87 19.76
N ALA A 73 17.32 -42.73 19.28
CA ALA A 73 17.66 -41.81 18.21
C ALA A 73 16.93 -42.26 16.92
N THR A 74 15.77 -41.68 16.69
CA THR A 74 15.00 -41.85 15.45
C THR A 74 15.58 -40.86 14.42
N PRO A 75 15.88 -41.29 13.18
CA PRO A 75 16.52 -40.42 12.20
C PRO A 75 15.68 -39.18 11.94
N THR A 76 16.35 -38.03 11.96
CA THR A 76 15.88 -36.71 11.50
C THR A 76 14.94 -36.82 10.31
N THR A 77 13.67 -36.45 10.50
CA THR A 77 12.72 -36.27 9.39
C THR A 77 13.33 -35.26 8.40
N PRO A 78 13.64 -35.65 7.17
CA PRO A 78 14.36 -34.81 6.23
C PRO A 78 13.42 -33.76 5.63
N ASN A 79 13.85 -32.50 5.66
CA ASN A 79 13.36 -31.39 4.84
C ASN A 79 11.84 -31.17 4.84
N ALA A 80 11.33 -30.51 5.89
CA ALA A 80 10.12 -29.72 5.73
C ALA A 80 10.41 -28.64 4.66
N LYS A 81 9.85 -28.81 3.45
CA LYS A 81 10.18 -27.99 2.28
C LYS A 81 9.81 -26.52 2.56
N LYS A 82 10.78 -25.61 2.43
CA LYS A 82 10.52 -24.17 2.44
C LYS A 82 9.56 -23.83 1.31
N GLN A 83 8.47 -23.13 1.63
CA GLN A 83 7.52 -22.67 0.61
C GLN A 83 8.04 -21.34 0.06
N VAL A 84 8.07 -21.19 -1.25
CA VAL A 84 8.50 -19.96 -1.93
C VAL A 84 7.32 -19.40 -2.69
N PHE A 85 7.08 -18.10 -2.52
CA PHE A 85 6.03 -17.34 -3.17
C PHE A 85 6.65 -16.21 -3.99
N SER A 86 6.08 -15.92 -5.15
CA SER A 86 6.53 -14.84 -6.03
C SER A 86 5.47 -13.75 -6.14
N PHE A 87 5.93 -12.50 -6.17
CA PHE A 87 5.13 -11.28 -6.21
C PHE A 87 5.77 -10.25 -7.14
N ASP A 88 5.03 -9.19 -7.49
CA ASP A 88 5.57 -8.11 -8.34
C ASP A 88 6.64 -7.31 -7.60
N GLN A 89 6.46 -7.10 -6.30
CA GLN A 89 7.43 -6.41 -5.45
C GLN A 89 7.48 -7.06 -4.06
N VAL A 90 8.68 -7.22 -3.52
CA VAL A 90 8.95 -7.66 -2.14
C VAL A 90 9.87 -6.66 -1.49
N HIS A 91 9.38 -6.07 -0.40
CA HIS A 91 10.03 -5.06 0.42
C HIS A 91 10.47 -5.69 1.73
N SER A 92 11.79 -5.78 1.92
CA SER A 92 12.44 -6.34 3.09
C SER A 92 12.30 -5.41 4.32
N PRO A 93 12.61 -5.91 5.53
CA PRO A 93 12.48 -5.14 6.78
C PRO A 93 13.23 -3.80 6.82
N ASP A 94 14.31 -3.68 6.05
CA ASP A 94 15.15 -2.48 5.89
C ASP A 94 14.59 -1.47 4.87
N THR A 95 13.54 -1.82 4.13
CA THR A 95 12.93 -0.92 3.16
C THR A 95 12.27 0.28 3.84
N THR A 96 12.77 1.47 3.51
CA THR A 96 12.25 2.74 4.04
C THR A 96 10.86 3.08 3.49
N GLN A 97 10.14 3.95 4.20
CA GLN A 97 8.85 4.48 3.75
C GLN A 97 8.95 5.15 2.38
N HIS A 98 10.02 5.92 2.17
CA HIS A 98 10.27 6.62 0.92
C HIS A 98 10.52 5.65 -0.24
N ALA A 99 11.38 4.64 -0.05
CA ALA A 99 11.68 3.65 -1.08
C ALA A 99 10.42 2.87 -1.51
N LEU A 100 9.59 2.47 -0.54
CA LEU A 100 8.29 1.85 -0.79
C LEU A 100 7.35 2.77 -1.57
N PHE A 101 7.21 4.03 -1.15
CA PHE A 101 6.37 5.01 -1.84
C PHE A 101 6.80 5.20 -3.31
N THR A 102 8.11 5.40 -3.53
CA THR A 102 8.68 5.67 -4.86
C THR A 102 8.52 4.49 -5.82
N SER A 103 8.62 3.26 -5.33
CA SER A 103 8.52 2.05 -6.17
C SER A 103 7.08 1.56 -6.37
N THR A 104 6.19 1.75 -5.40
CA THR A 104 4.82 1.22 -5.45
C THR A 104 3.76 2.29 -5.78
N ALA A 105 3.73 3.41 -5.07
CA ALA A 105 2.64 4.37 -5.15
C ALA A 105 2.87 5.47 -6.21
N LEU A 106 4.12 5.91 -6.39
CA LEU A 106 4.45 6.99 -7.33
C LEU A 106 4.03 6.69 -8.79
N PRO A 107 4.21 5.47 -9.35
CA PRO A 107 3.74 5.16 -10.70
C PRO A 107 2.20 5.25 -10.84
N LEU A 108 1.46 4.91 -9.79
CA LEU A 108 -0.01 5.00 -9.77
C LEU A 108 -0.48 6.46 -9.77
N ILE A 109 0.24 7.35 -9.07
CA ILE A 109 -0.08 8.79 -9.06
C ILE A 109 0.07 9.39 -10.46
N SER A 110 1.10 8.99 -11.20
CA SER A 110 1.26 9.43 -12.60
C SER A 110 0.08 8.99 -13.46
N ARG A 111 -0.39 7.74 -13.31
CA ARG A 111 -1.61 7.26 -13.99
C ARG A 111 -2.88 7.97 -13.55
N PHE A 112 -3.01 8.28 -12.26
CA PHE A 112 -4.12 9.06 -11.75
C PHE A 112 -4.25 10.43 -12.44
N LEU A 113 -3.13 11.14 -12.63
CA LEU A 113 -3.12 12.43 -13.32
C LEU A 113 -3.34 12.33 -14.85
N GLU A 114 -3.13 11.15 -15.43
CA GLU A 114 -3.52 10.84 -16.82
C GLU A 114 -5.02 10.54 -16.97
N GLY A 115 -5.77 10.44 -15.85
CA GLY A 115 -7.21 10.21 -15.84
C GLY A 115 -7.63 8.78 -15.53
N PHE A 116 -6.72 7.93 -15.04
CA PHE A 116 -7.04 6.56 -14.64
C PHE A 116 -7.48 6.46 -13.18
N ASN A 117 -8.48 5.64 -12.90
CA ASN A 117 -8.84 5.27 -11.53
C ASN A 117 -7.75 4.37 -10.93
N CYS A 118 -7.20 4.79 -9.80
CA CYS A 118 -6.13 4.09 -9.11
C CYS A 118 -6.55 3.78 -7.67
N THR A 119 -6.18 2.61 -7.15
CA THR A 119 -6.50 2.22 -5.78
C THR A 119 -5.30 1.50 -5.17
N VAL A 120 -4.96 1.87 -3.94
CA VAL A 120 -3.93 1.20 -3.14
C VAL A 120 -4.63 0.57 -1.93
N LEU A 121 -4.52 -0.74 -1.79
CA LEU A 121 -5.05 -1.48 -0.66
C LEU A 121 -3.91 -1.98 0.23
N ALA A 122 -3.99 -1.69 1.53
CA ALA A 122 -3.10 -2.27 2.52
C ALA A 122 -3.80 -3.44 3.22
N TYR A 123 -3.34 -4.66 2.94
CA TYR A 123 -3.88 -5.89 3.53
C TYR A 123 -2.85 -6.61 4.39
N GLY A 124 -3.30 -7.26 5.46
CA GLY A 124 -2.45 -8.02 6.38
C GLY A 124 -3.05 -8.13 7.78
N GLN A 125 -2.45 -8.98 8.63
CA GLN A 125 -2.91 -9.18 10.01
C GLN A 125 -2.82 -7.91 10.87
N THR A 126 -3.51 -7.89 12.01
CA THR A 126 -3.30 -6.86 13.03
C THR A 126 -1.83 -6.83 13.45
N SER A 127 -1.28 -5.63 13.69
CA SER A 127 0.14 -5.42 13.97
C SER A 127 1.11 -5.77 12.83
N SER A 128 0.65 -5.93 11.58
CA SER A 128 1.55 -6.12 10.41
C SER A 128 2.16 -4.83 9.85
N GLY A 129 1.78 -3.65 10.36
CA GLY A 129 2.29 -2.35 9.89
C GLY A 129 1.50 -1.71 8.76
N LYS A 130 0.20 -2.04 8.59
CA LYS A 130 -0.69 -1.38 7.61
C LYS A 130 -0.76 0.13 7.81
N THR A 131 -1.14 0.59 9.01
CA THR A 131 -1.23 2.01 9.36
C THR A 131 0.13 2.70 9.26
N PHE A 132 1.20 2.03 9.69
CA PHE A 132 2.57 2.52 9.50
C PHE A 132 2.89 2.76 8.02
N THR A 133 2.49 1.85 7.13
CA THR A 133 2.72 1.98 5.69
C THR A 133 1.88 3.10 5.06
N MET A 134 0.60 3.18 5.40
CA MET A 134 -0.32 4.16 4.79
C MET A 134 -0.14 5.56 5.35
N THR A 135 -0.10 5.71 6.67
CA THR A 135 -0.04 7.01 7.36
C THR A 135 1.39 7.38 7.72
N GLY A 136 2.15 6.45 8.28
CA GLY A 136 3.46 6.72 8.85
C GLY A 136 3.42 7.18 10.30
N VAL A 137 4.54 7.66 10.81
CA VAL A 137 4.72 8.08 12.23
C VAL A 137 5.11 9.54 12.40
N ASP A 138 5.37 10.24 11.31
CA ASP A 138 5.98 11.58 11.32
C ASP A 138 5.23 12.50 10.36
N LEU A 139 3.99 12.87 10.72
CA LEU A 139 3.09 13.62 9.82
C LEU A 139 3.46 15.10 9.67
N ASP A 140 4.26 15.64 10.60
CA ASP A 140 4.70 17.03 10.61
C ASP A 140 5.98 17.26 9.77
N ALA A 141 6.66 16.18 9.36
CA ALA A 141 7.85 16.27 8.54
C ALA A 141 7.57 16.64 7.08
N SER A 142 8.63 16.99 6.34
CA SER A 142 8.52 17.32 4.92
C SER A 142 8.27 16.07 4.06
N PRO A 143 7.21 15.99 3.25
CA PRO A 143 6.96 14.84 2.37
C PRO A 143 8.10 14.53 1.38
N SER A 144 8.94 15.51 1.08
CA SER A 144 10.11 15.37 0.20
C SER A 144 11.33 14.74 0.88
N ASP A 145 11.38 14.71 2.21
CA ASP A 145 12.51 14.10 2.92
C ASP A 145 12.43 12.57 2.82
N PRO A 146 13.46 11.91 2.26
CA PRO A 146 13.48 10.46 2.15
C PRO A 146 13.76 9.75 3.49
N HIS A 147 14.23 10.45 4.52
CA HIS A 147 14.65 9.85 5.80
C HIS A 147 13.55 9.84 6.87
N ASN A 148 12.43 10.52 6.63
CA ASN A 148 11.36 10.59 7.62
C ASN A 148 10.38 9.39 7.57
N GLY A 149 9.52 9.34 8.60
CA GLY A 149 8.55 8.27 8.80
C GLY A 149 7.24 8.39 8.02
N MET A 150 7.08 9.35 7.09
CA MET A 150 5.81 9.58 6.39
C MET A 150 5.40 8.42 5.49
N GLY A 151 4.13 8.00 5.58
CA GLY A 151 3.57 6.91 4.79
C GLY A 151 3.16 7.31 3.37
N ILE A 152 2.45 6.39 2.72
CA ILE A 152 1.97 6.54 1.35
C ILE A 152 1.00 7.73 1.21
N ILE A 153 0.01 7.87 2.10
CA ILE A 153 -1.03 8.90 2.01
C ILE A 153 -0.44 10.32 1.96
N PRO A 154 0.33 10.76 2.98
CA PRO A 154 0.77 12.16 3.00
C PRO A 154 1.80 12.45 1.89
N ARG A 155 2.62 11.46 1.49
CA ARG A 155 3.50 11.58 0.32
C ARG A 155 2.71 11.69 -0.98
N ALA A 156 1.68 10.85 -1.15
CA ALA A 156 0.83 10.86 -2.33
C ALA A 156 0.11 12.19 -2.52
N VAL A 157 -0.49 12.72 -1.45
CA VAL A 157 -1.14 14.04 -1.45
C VAL A 157 -0.15 15.12 -1.91
N SER A 158 1.04 15.17 -1.31
CA SER A 158 2.07 16.14 -1.69
C SER A 158 2.48 16.01 -3.17
N THR A 159 2.70 14.79 -3.64
CA THR A 159 3.08 14.49 -5.03
C THR A 159 1.97 14.86 -6.02
N ILE A 160 0.71 14.56 -5.73
CA ILE A 160 -0.44 14.91 -6.59
C ILE A 160 -0.48 16.42 -6.80
N PHE A 161 -0.41 17.21 -5.71
CA PHE A 161 -0.39 18.67 -5.83
C PHE A 161 0.83 19.19 -6.59
N ALA A 162 2.02 18.63 -6.35
CA ALA A 162 3.24 19.05 -7.03
C ALA A 162 3.17 18.76 -8.54
N GLN A 163 2.75 17.55 -8.94
CA GLN A 163 2.64 17.17 -10.34
C GLN A 163 1.49 17.89 -11.05
N ALA A 164 0.35 18.12 -10.38
CA ALA A 164 -0.74 18.90 -10.95
C ALA A 164 -0.32 20.36 -11.23
N ARG A 165 0.40 21.01 -10.31
CA ARG A 165 0.97 22.35 -10.57
C ARG A 165 1.92 22.35 -11.76
N LYS A 166 2.84 21.38 -11.82
CA LYS A 166 3.77 21.23 -12.94
C LYS A 166 3.03 21.07 -14.29
N LEU A 167 2.02 20.20 -14.34
CA LEU A 167 1.20 20.02 -15.55
C LEU A 167 0.44 21.30 -15.95
N LYS A 168 -0.02 22.09 -14.97
CA LYS A 168 -0.64 23.38 -15.22
C LYS A 168 0.33 24.41 -15.81
N GLU A 169 1.57 24.44 -15.32
CA GLU A 169 2.62 25.30 -15.86
C GLU A 169 3.00 24.90 -17.30
N GLU A 170 3.13 23.59 -17.56
CA GLU A 170 3.51 23.07 -18.88
C GLU A 170 2.41 23.24 -19.94
N ARG A 171 1.13 23.04 -19.57
CA ARG A 171 -0.02 23.06 -20.50
C ARG A 171 -0.78 24.39 -20.52
N GLY A 172 -0.47 25.29 -19.59
CA GLY A 172 -1.05 26.62 -19.49
C GLY A 172 -2.57 26.64 -19.28
N ALA A 173 -3.25 27.58 -19.94
CA ALA A 173 -4.70 27.79 -19.76
C ALA A 173 -5.57 26.61 -20.23
N SER A 174 -5.05 25.78 -21.14
CA SER A 174 -5.78 24.65 -21.75
C SER A 174 -6.04 23.49 -20.79
N TRP A 175 -5.31 23.41 -19.67
CA TRP A 175 -5.45 22.35 -18.68
C TRP A 175 -5.82 22.96 -17.32
N ASN A 176 -6.91 22.49 -16.72
CA ASN A 176 -7.38 22.93 -15.40
C ASN A 176 -7.70 21.70 -14.56
N TYR A 177 -7.58 21.83 -13.25
CA TYR A 177 -7.84 20.75 -12.32
C TYR A 177 -8.52 21.28 -11.07
N THR A 178 -9.26 20.41 -10.39
CA THR A 178 -9.82 20.65 -9.06
C THR A 178 -9.62 19.36 -8.27
N ILE A 179 -9.04 19.47 -7.07
CA ILE A 179 -8.82 18.33 -6.20
C ILE A 179 -9.87 18.39 -5.09
N LYS A 180 -10.53 17.26 -4.87
CA LYS A 180 -11.48 17.08 -3.78
C LYS A 180 -11.08 15.84 -2.98
N GLY A 181 -11.35 15.88 -1.69
CA GLY A 181 -11.15 14.76 -0.78
C GLY A 181 -12.45 14.39 -0.06
N SER A 182 -12.60 13.11 0.21
CA SER A 182 -13.58 12.54 1.12
C SER A 182 -12.86 11.52 2.02
N PHE A 183 -13.36 11.31 3.24
CA PHE A 183 -12.75 10.36 4.17
C PHE A 183 -13.83 9.55 4.86
N ILE A 184 -13.82 8.23 4.62
CA ILE A 184 -14.86 7.30 5.06
C ILE A 184 -14.22 6.23 5.92
N GLU A 185 -14.90 5.87 7.00
CA GLU A 185 -14.65 4.66 7.77
C GLU A 185 -15.81 3.68 7.56
N ILE A 186 -15.48 2.41 7.36
CA ILE A 186 -16.44 1.31 7.38
C ILE A 186 -16.24 0.58 8.69
N TYR A 187 -17.22 0.67 9.59
CA TYR A 187 -17.16 0.04 10.90
C TYR A 187 -18.46 -0.73 11.16
N ASN A 188 -18.35 -2.04 11.44
CA ASN A 188 -19.51 -2.90 11.66
C ASN A 188 -20.54 -2.81 10.51
N GLU A 189 -20.06 -2.83 9.27
CA GLU A 189 -20.88 -2.65 8.04
C GLU A 189 -21.57 -1.26 7.90
N ASP A 190 -21.37 -0.35 8.85
CA ASP A 190 -21.87 1.02 8.75
C ASP A 190 -20.85 1.94 8.09
N LEU A 191 -21.34 2.85 7.23
CA LEU A 191 -20.53 3.87 6.55
C LEU A 191 -20.54 5.16 7.36
N ILE A 192 -19.36 5.57 7.83
CA ILE A 192 -19.16 6.75 8.65
C ILE A 192 -18.35 7.78 7.86
N ASP A 193 -18.94 8.94 7.58
CA ASP A 193 -18.21 10.08 7.00
C ASP A 193 -17.39 10.79 8.09
N LEU A 194 -16.07 10.64 8.04
CA LEU A 194 -15.14 11.21 9.00
C LEU A 194 -14.99 12.73 8.87
N LEU A 195 -15.42 13.32 7.75
CA LEU A 195 -15.41 14.77 7.54
C LEU A 195 -16.73 15.43 7.94
N SER A 196 -17.75 14.66 8.36
CA SER A 196 -19.08 15.19 8.72
C SER A 196 -19.16 15.83 10.11
N SER A 197 -18.10 15.70 10.93
CA SER A 197 -18.12 15.89 12.38
C SER A 197 -18.35 17.30 12.92
N ASP A 198 -18.26 18.37 12.12
CA ASP A 198 -18.14 19.74 12.68
C ASP A 198 -19.25 20.75 12.33
N ASP A 199 -20.20 20.47 11.44
CA ASP A 199 -20.92 21.57 10.75
C ASP A 199 -22.46 21.53 10.78
N THR A 200 -23.09 20.51 11.39
CA THR A 200 -24.55 20.32 11.23
C THR A 200 -25.28 19.86 12.48
N GLY A 201 -25.21 20.61 13.59
CA GLY A 201 -26.25 20.61 14.64
C GLY A 201 -26.86 19.27 15.09
N GLY A 202 -26.10 18.16 15.05
CA GLY A 202 -26.56 16.81 15.39
C GLY A 202 -27.18 15.96 14.27
N LEU A 203 -27.38 16.45 13.04
CA LEU A 203 -27.87 15.64 11.91
C LEU A 203 -26.70 15.03 11.13
N ARG A 204 -26.26 13.83 11.52
CA ARG A 204 -25.38 13.00 10.69
C ARG A 204 -26.09 12.70 9.37
N ARG A 205 -25.48 13.06 8.25
CA ARG A 205 -25.94 12.63 6.93
C ARG A 205 -25.63 11.14 6.78
N GLU A 206 -26.64 10.35 6.45
CA GLU A 206 -26.45 8.95 6.16
C GLU A 206 -25.73 8.79 4.82
N VAL A 207 -24.59 8.11 4.83
CA VAL A 207 -23.84 7.79 3.61
C VAL A 207 -24.49 6.57 2.96
N GLN A 208 -24.85 6.68 1.68
CA GLN A 208 -25.53 5.63 0.94
C GLN A 208 -24.81 5.33 -0.37
N ILE A 209 -24.65 4.05 -0.67
CA ILE A 209 -24.07 3.58 -1.93
C ILE A 209 -25.23 3.21 -2.88
N ARG A 210 -25.21 3.74 -4.09
CA ARG A 210 -26.19 3.46 -5.14
C ARG A 210 -25.47 3.12 -6.44
N GLU A 211 -26.07 2.29 -7.27
CA GLU A 211 -25.57 2.00 -8.61
C GLU A 211 -26.40 2.76 -9.64
N ALA A 212 -25.72 3.47 -10.56
CA ALA A 212 -26.33 4.14 -11.69
C ALA A 212 -26.70 3.14 -12.79
N LYS A 213 -27.48 3.60 -13.78
CA LYS A 213 -27.90 2.75 -14.92
C LYS A 213 -26.74 2.25 -15.79
N ASP A 214 -25.61 2.94 -15.74
CA ASP A 214 -24.38 2.59 -16.46
C ASP A 214 -23.41 1.73 -15.61
N GLY A 215 -23.83 1.32 -14.40
CA GLY A 215 -23.02 0.54 -13.48
C GLY A 215 -22.04 1.37 -12.62
N SER A 216 -22.05 2.70 -12.74
CA SER A 216 -21.21 3.55 -11.91
C SER A 216 -21.73 3.63 -10.47
N ILE A 217 -20.81 3.59 -9.49
CA ILE A 217 -21.15 3.70 -8.08
C ILE A 217 -21.30 5.18 -7.70
N ILE A 218 -22.46 5.53 -7.15
CA ILE A 218 -22.81 6.87 -6.65
C ILE A 218 -22.81 6.85 -5.12
N TRP A 219 -22.09 7.80 -4.54
CA TRP A 219 -22.11 8.08 -3.10
C TRP A 219 -23.10 9.19 -2.78
N GLY A 220 -24.18 8.84 -2.08
CA GLY A 220 -25.15 9.79 -1.53
C GLY A 220 -24.77 10.18 -0.11
N GLY A 221 -24.95 11.45 0.27
CA GLY A 221 -24.73 11.93 1.63
C GLY A 221 -23.27 12.15 2.04
N LEU A 222 -22.30 11.60 1.30
CA LEU A 222 -20.86 11.76 1.53
C LEU A 222 -20.39 13.20 1.31
N ARG A 223 -19.68 13.78 2.28
CA ARG A 223 -19.07 15.10 2.14
C ARG A 223 -17.83 15.04 1.25
N GLU A 224 -17.83 15.86 0.20
CA GLU A 224 -16.63 16.18 -0.58
C GLU A 224 -16.12 17.57 -0.20
N VAL A 225 -14.86 17.67 0.19
CA VAL A 225 -14.21 18.96 0.49
C VAL A 225 -13.25 19.30 -0.66
N THR A 226 -13.40 20.49 -1.24
CA THR A 226 -12.44 20.99 -2.23
C THR A 226 -11.19 21.43 -1.50
N VAL A 227 -10.03 20.90 -1.90
CA VAL A 227 -8.74 21.17 -1.26
C VAL A 227 -7.79 21.85 -2.23
N ARG A 228 -7.08 22.87 -1.74
CA ARG A 228 -6.20 23.74 -2.55
C ARG A 228 -4.73 23.56 -2.25
N SER A 229 -4.39 22.87 -1.16
CA SER A 229 -3.01 22.63 -0.76
C SER A 229 -2.86 21.32 0.00
N ASN A 230 -1.62 20.82 0.09
CA ASN A 230 -1.29 19.66 0.92
C ASN A 230 -1.61 19.90 2.40
N ALA A 231 -1.37 21.11 2.92
CA ALA A 231 -1.62 21.48 4.31
C ALA A 231 -3.12 21.46 4.65
N GLU A 232 -3.99 21.73 3.69
CA GLU A 232 -5.44 21.64 3.90
C GLU A 232 -5.93 20.19 4.02
N VAL A 233 -5.26 19.25 3.34
CA VAL A 233 -5.58 17.81 3.43
C VAL A 233 -5.03 17.18 4.71
N MET A 234 -3.90 17.69 5.22
CA MET A 234 -3.21 17.14 6.39
C MET A 234 -3.66 17.76 7.73
N LYS A 235 -4.66 18.65 7.72
CA LYS A 235 -5.30 19.21 8.91
C LYS A 235 -6.30 18.22 9.50
#